data_AF-A0A5N5PLP8-F1
#
_entry.id   AF-A0A5N5PLP8-F1
#
_cell.length_a   1.000
_cell.length_b   1.000
_cell.length_c   1.000
_cell.angle_alpha   90.00
_cell.angle_beta   90.00
_cell.angle_gamma   90.00
#
_symmetry.space_group_name_H-M   'P 1'
#
loop_
_entity.id
_entity.type
_entity.pdbx_description
1 polymer ?
#
loop_
_entity_poly.entity_id
_entity_poly.type
_entity_poly.pdbx_seq_one_letter_code
_entity_poly.pdbx_strand_id
1 'polypeptide(L)'
;MGWTPLMIAASVKEGEKLVDLLLSKGADVNEKNNSGQTALHFVTSKNNIDLARKFFELKPPASARVKDKRGQYALHRAAAIGSVPMINLLIKNKSPLNATDVTGYTALHHAVAEGHGDAAVALLKAGAEADKRDGEGKLAFELAPDREVRKYIERAAEMDGIDI
;
A
#
# COMPACT_ATOMS: atom_id res chain seq x y z
N MET A 1 -15.26 10.03 13.20
CA MET A 1 -14.88 11.17 12.35
C MET A 1 -13.71 11.91 12.99
N GLY A 2 -12.80 12.44 12.18
CA GLY A 2 -11.56 13.10 12.62
C GLY A 2 -10.58 13.29 11.46
N TRP A 3 -11.08 13.51 10.24
CA TRP A 3 -10.22 13.73 9.08
C TRP A 3 -9.60 15.12 9.18
N THR A 4 -8.33 15.22 8.86
CA THR A 4 -7.67 16.53 8.78
C THR A 4 -8.04 17.21 7.46
N PRO A 5 -7.99 18.55 7.38
CA PRO A 5 -8.16 19.25 6.10
C PRO A 5 -7.25 18.70 5.00
N LEU A 6 -6.02 18.30 5.36
CA LEU A 6 -5.05 17.74 4.42
C LEU A 6 -5.51 16.38 3.87
N MET A 7 -6.12 15.52 4.69
CA MET A 7 -6.70 14.25 4.22
C MET A 7 -7.86 14.47 3.25
N ILE A 8 -8.73 15.44 3.54
CA ILE A 8 -9.86 15.79 2.67
C ILE A 8 -9.32 16.28 1.32
N ALA A 9 -8.39 17.24 1.34
CA ALA A 9 -7.75 17.77 0.13
C ALA A 9 -7.06 16.67 -0.68
N ALA A 10 -6.31 15.77 -0.03
CA ALA A 10 -5.65 14.65 -0.69
C ALA A 10 -6.62 13.61 -1.30
N SER A 11 -7.90 13.61 -0.91
CA SER A 11 -8.90 12.63 -1.35
C SER A 11 -9.74 13.07 -2.56
N VAL A 12 -9.60 14.32 -3.00
CA VAL A 12 -10.38 14.91 -4.10
C VAL A 12 -9.51 15.16 -5.33
N LYS A 13 -10.09 15.00 -6.53
CA LYS A 13 -9.38 15.02 -7.83
C LYS A 13 -8.57 16.30 -8.09
N GLU A 14 -9.06 17.45 -7.60
CA GLU A 14 -8.48 18.78 -7.83
C GLU A 14 -7.92 19.40 -6.55
N GLY A 15 -7.64 18.56 -5.54
CA GLY A 15 -7.22 19.02 -4.23
C GLY A 15 -5.77 19.47 -4.13
N GLU A 16 -4.97 19.36 -5.19
CA GLU A 16 -3.52 19.63 -5.14
C GLU A 16 -3.21 21.05 -4.66
N LYS A 17 -3.91 22.07 -5.18
CA LYS A 17 -3.75 23.45 -4.72
C LYS A 17 -4.08 23.63 -3.24
N LEU A 18 -5.10 22.91 -2.75
CA LEU A 18 -5.45 22.91 -1.34
C LEU A 18 -4.40 22.20 -0.49
N VAL A 19 -3.84 21.09 -0.99
CA VAL A 19 -2.75 20.39 -0.33
C VAL A 19 -1.53 21.31 -0.18
N ASP A 20 -1.11 21.99 -1.25
CA ASP A 20 0.02 22.91 -1.23
C ASP A 20 -0.22 24.07 -0.25
N LEU A 21 -1.42 24.65 -0.27
CA LEU A 21 -1.82 25.69 0.69
C LEU A 21 -1.74 25.17 2.14
N LEU A 22 -2.32 24.01 2.43
CA LEU A 22 -2.35 23.44 3.79
C LEU A 22 -0.94 23.12 4.30
N LEU A 23 -0.09 22.53 3.45
CA LEU A 23 1.32 22.26 3.78
C LEU A 23 2.10 23.57 4.03
N SER A 24 1.87 24.62 3.22
CA SER A 24 2.47 25.95 3.44
C SER A 24 2.04 26.61 4.76
N LYS A 25 0.89 26.20 5.32
CA LYS A 25 0.37 26.65 6.62
C LYS A 25 0.76 25.72 7.77
N GLY A 26 1.64 24.74 7.52
CA GLY A 26 2.19 23.86 8.55
C GLY A 26 1.32 22.64 8.89
N ALA A 27 0.42 22.22 7.98
CA ALA A 27 -0.32 20.97 8.18
C ALA A 27 0.66 19.77 8.29
N ASP A 28 0.46 18.94 9.31
CA ASP A 28 1.27 17.74 9.52
C ASP A 28 0.79 16.60 8.59
N VAL A 29 1.64 16.21 7.64
CA VAL A 29 1.38 15.12 6.70
C VAL A 29 1.23 13.75 7.39
N ASN A 30 1.79 13.61 8.60
CA ASN A 30 1.74 12.39 9.41
C ASN A 30 0.64 12.41 10.47
N GLU A 31 -0.18 13.47 10.53
CA GLU A 31 -1.30 13.53 11.46
C GLU A 31 -2.26 12.37 11.21
N LYS A 32 -2.73 11.75 12.28
CA LYS A 32 -3.58 10.56 12.24
C LYS A 32 -5.02 10.95 12.55
N ASN A 33 -5.96 10.46 11.74
CA ASN A 33 -7.37 10.54 12.09
C ASN A 33 -7.75 9.51 13.17
N ASN A 34 -9.01 9.51 13.60
CA ASN A 34 -9.52 8.57 14.62
C ASN A 34 -9.45 7.09 14.19
N SER A 35 -9.23 6.79 12.91
CA SER A 35 -9.00 5.44 12.39
C SER A 35 -7.51 5.09 12.30
N GLY A 36 -6.62 5.97 12.76
CA GLY A 36 -5.17 5.80 12.71
C GLY A 36 -4.55 6.07 11.34
N GLN A 37 -5.30 6.63 10.39
CA GLN A 37 -4.86 6.83 9.01
C GLN A 37 -4.21 8.21 8.85
N THR A 38 -3.17 8.29 8.03
CA THR A 38 -2.51 9.53 7.61
C THR A 38 -2.98 9.96 6.22
N ALA A 39 -2.63 11.16 5.77
CA ALA A 39 -2.93 11.62 4.41
C ALA A 39 -2.39 10.65 3.33
N LEU A 40 -1.22 10.05 3.54
CA LEU A 40 -0.63 9.05 2.63
C LEU A 40 -1.56 7.85 2.38
N HIS A 41 -2.31 7.40 3.39
CA HIS A 41 -3.26 6.29 3.23
C HIS A 41 -4.38 6.62 2.22
N PHE A 42 -4.83 7.88 2.18
CA PHE A 42 -5.86 8.34 1.25
C PHE A 42 -5.29 8.54 -0.15
N VAL A 43 -4.11 9.16 -0.25
CA VAL A 43 -3.38 9.31 -1.50
C VAL A 43 -3.15 7.97 -2.18
N THR A 44 -2.75 6.95 -1.41
CA THR A 44 -2.59 5.59 -1.92
C THR A 44 -3.91 4.99 -2.39
N SER A 45 -5.00 5.10 -1.63
CA SER A 45 -6.33 4.62 -2.08
C SER A 45 -6.86 5.34 -3.33
N LYS A 46 -6.40 6.56 -3.61
CA LYS A 46 -6.73 7.30 -4.83
C LYS A 46 -5.72 7.10 -5.96
N ASN A 47 -4.70 6.28 -5.73
CA ASN A 47 -3.61 6.02 -6.65
C ASN A 47 -2.89 7.28 -7.17
N ASN A 48 -2.84 8.34 -6.36
CA ASN A 48 -2.20 9.60 -6.76
C ASN A 48 -0.69 9.54 -6.50
N ILE A 49 0.07 8.96 -7.44
CA ILE A 49 1.51 8.71 -7.30
C ILE A 49 2.31 10.00 -7.14
N ASP A 50 1.93 11.06 -7.85
CA ASP A 50 2.68 12.32 -7.83
C ASP A 50 2.51 13.05 -6.51
N LEU A 51 1.30 13.02 -5.94
CA LEU A 51 1.09 13.54 -4.60
C LEU A 51 1.80 12.69 -3.52
N ALA A 52 1.86 11.37 -3.70
CA ALA A 52 2.64 10.50 -2.80
C ALA A 52 4.14 10.83 -2.87
N ARG A 53 4.69 11.08 -4.07
CA ARG A 53 6.08 11.55 -4.25
C ARG A 53 6.31 12.87 -3.53
N LYS A 54 5.45 13.87 -3.77
CA LYS A 54 5.50 15.17 -3.08
C LYS A 54 5.54 14.98 -1.56
N PHE A 55 4.69 14.11 -1.02
CA PHE A 55 4.63 13.82 0.42
C PHE A 55 5.93 13.21 0.97
N PHE A 56 6.61 12.34 0.21
CA PHE A 56 7.91 11.79 0.62
C PHE A 56 9.06 12.80 0.52
N GLU A 57 8.91 13.87 -0.25
CA GLU A 57 9.92 14.93 -0.43
C GLU A 57 9.80 16.07 0.60
N LEU A 58 8.75 16.08 1.44
CA LEU A 58 8.54 17.07 2.49
C LEU A 58 9.62 17.04 3.59
N LYS A 59 9.67 18.11 4.39
CA LYS A 59 10.52 18.23 5.58
C LYS A 59 9.67 18.65 6.78
N PRO A 60 9.30 17.73 7.69
CA PRO A 60 9.60 16.29 7.69
C PRO A 60 8.82 15.51 6.59
N PRO A 61 9.33 14.36 6.12
CA PRO A 61 8.66 13.56 5.09
C PRO A 61 7.45 12.81 5.64
N ALA A 62 6.53 12.44 4.75
CA ALA A 62 5.51 11.45 5.09
C ALA A 62 6.14 10.08 5.39
N SER A 63 5.60 9.40 6.40
CA SER A 63 6.06 8.06 6.79
C SER A 63 5.22 6.97 6.13
N ALA A 64 5.89 6.09 5.38
CA ALA A 64 5.27 4.85 4.88
C ALA A 64 5.11 3.77 5.99
N ARG A 65 5.57 4.06 7.22
CA ARG A 65 5.61 3.12 8.35
C ARG A 65 4.51 3.41 9.39
N VAL A 66 3.42 4.06 8.98
CA VAL A 66 2.25 4.26 9.85
C VAL A 66 1.20 3.21 9.52
N LYS A 67 0.75 2.47 10.53
CA LYS A 67 -0.38 1.56 10.45
C LYS A 67 -1.67 2.22 10.93
N ASP A 68 -2.76 1.95 10.24
CA ASP A 68 -4.11 2.30 10.70
C ASP A 68 -4.64 1.30 11.75
N LYS A 69 -5.88 1.50 12.23
CA LYS A 69 -6.50 0.64 13.25
C LYS A 69 -6.77 -0.79 12.78
N ARG A 70 -6.78 -1.05 11.47
CA ARG A 70 -6.83 -2.41 10.92
C ARG A 70 -5.44 -3.01 10.79
N GLY A 71 -4.39 -2.35 11.30
CA GLY A 71 -3.01 -2.80 11.14
C GLY A 71 -2.45 -2.53 9.75
N GLN A 72 -3.19 -1.85 8.87
CA GLN A 72 -2.79 -1.67 7.49
C GLN A 72 -1.87 -0.47 7.33
N TYR A 73 -0.66 -0.70 6.80
CA TYR A 73 0.14 0.33 6.12
C TYR A 73 -0.48 0.73 4.77
N ALA A 74 -0.02 1.86 4.22
CA ALA A 74 -0.33 2.27 2.85
C ALA A 74 0.01 1.16 1.82
N LEU A 75 1.03 0.34 2.06
CA LEU A 75 1.43 -0.74 1.14
C LEU A 75 0.34 -1.80 0.95
N HIS A 76 -0.41 -2.16 2.01
CA HIS A 76 -1.55 -3.08 1.87
C HIS A 76 -2.61 -2.52 0.92
N ARG A 77 -2.87 -1.22 0.99
CA ARG A 77 -3.84 -0.55 0.11
C ARG A 77 -3.34 -0.47 -1.33
N ALA A 78 -2.05 -0.20 -1.52
CA ALA A 78 -1.44 -0.18 -2.85
C ALA A 78 -1.54 -1.56 -3.53
N ALA A 79 -1.34 -2.62 -2.74
CA ALA A 79 -1.50 -4.00 -3.18
C ALA A 79 -2.97 -4.33 -3.51
N ALA A 80 -3.91 -3.98 -2.64
CA ALA A 80 -5.34 -4.22 -2.83
C ALA A 80 -5.95 -3.47 -4.03
N ILE A 81 -5.31 -2.40 -4.53
CA ILE A 81 -5.74 -1.72 -5.77
C ILE A 81 -4.88 -2.09 -6.99
N GLY A 82 -3.88 -2.96 -6.81
CA GLY A 82 -3.02 -3.45 -7.90
C GLY A 82 -2.01 -2.43 -8.43
N SER A 83 -1.69 -1.37 -7.68
CA SER A 83 -0.81 -0.30 -8.19
C SER A 83 0.67 -0.62 -7.99
N VAL A 84 1.30 -1.25 -9.00
CA VAL A 84 2.75 -1.50 -9.05
C VAL A 84 3.57 -0.22 -8.83
N PRO A 85 3.26 0.94 -9.45
CA PRO A 85 4.02 2.17 -9.21
C PRO A 85 3.96 2.64 -7.76
N MET A 86 2.78 2.54 -7.12
CA MET A 86 2.64 2.92 -5.71
C MET A 86 3.35 1.94 -4.79
N ILE A 87 3.28 0.64 -5.05
CA ILE A 87 4.02 -0.41 -4.33
C ILE A 87 5.52 -0.09 -4.33
N ASN A 88 6.09 0.13 -5.52
CA ASN A 88 7.52 0.43 -5.66
C ASN A 88 7.91 1.72 -4.93
N LEU A 89 7.07 2.76 -5.01
CA LEU A 89 7.29 4.02 -4.30
C LEU A 89 7.28 3.83 -2.78
N LEU A 90 6.34 3.07 -2.24
CA LEU A 90 6.21 2.81 -0.80
C LEU A 90 7.38 1.96 -0.27
N ILE A 91 7.80 0.93 -1.02
CA ILE A 91 8.96 0.09 -0.66
C ILE A 91 10.25 0.91 -0.68
N LYS A 92 10.46 1.75 -1.71
CA LYS A 92 11.60 2.68 -1.78
C LYS A 92 11.65 3.58 -0.54
N ASN A 93 10.50 4.00 -0.04
CA ASN A 93 10.33 4.79 1.18
C ASN A 93 10.17 3.96 2.46
N LYS A 94 10.75 2.76 2.48
CA LYS A 94 10.93 1.91 3.68
C LYS A 94 9.62 1.43 4.32
N SER A 95 8.56 1.29 3.53
CA SER A 95 7.35 0.58 3.96
C SER A 95 7.70 -0.86 4.36
N PRO A 96 7.15 -1.40 5.46
CA PRO A 96 7.40 -2.79 5.84
C PRO A 96 6.74 -3.76 4.85
N LEU A 97 7.54 -4.56 4.15
CA LEU A 97 7.07 -5.44 3.06
C LEU A 97 6.23 -6.62 3.58
N ASN A 98 6.73 -7.32 4.61
CA ASN A 98 6.13 -8.54 5.15
C ASN A 98 5.33 -8.30 6.44
N ALA A 99 5.02 -7.05 6.77
CA ALA A 99 4.17 -6.79 7.93
C ALA A 99 2.74 -7.22 7.64
N THR A 100 2.06 -7.69 8.67
CA THR A 100 0.68 -8.14 8.58
C THR A 100 -0.28 -7.10 9.14
N ASP A 101 -1.48 -7.07 8.58
CA ASP A 101 -2.61 -6.38 9.19
C ASP A 101 -3.26 -7.23 10.31
N VAL A 102 -4.40 -6.81 10.85
CA VAL A 102 -5.05 -7.50 11.99
C VAL A 102 -5.60 -8.89 11.65
N THR A 103 -5.78 -9.23 10.37
CA THR A 103 -6.20 -10.58 9.95
C THR A 103 -5.02 -11.46 9.55
N GLY A 104 -3.79 -10.97 9.74
CA GLY A 104 -2.58 -11.69 9.34
C GLY A 104 -2.21 -11.47 7.87
N TYR A 105 -2.94 -10.64 7.11
CA TYR A 105 -2.66 -10.47 5.69
C TYR A 105 -1.43 -9.57 5.49
N THR A 106 -0.47 -10.03 4.71
CA THR A 106 0.59 -9.18 4.16
C THR A 106 0.11 -8.43 2.92
N ALA A 107 0.90 -7.50 2.40
CA ALA A 107 0.61 -6.87 1.11
C ALA A 107 0.46 -7.91 -0.02
N LEU A 108 1.22 -9.01 0.00
CA LEU A 108 1.09 -10.08 -0.99
C LEU A 108 -0.29 -10.75 -0.92
N HIS A 109 -0.80 -11.05 0.28
CA HIS A 109 -2.15 -11.59 0.46
C HIS A 109 -3.22 -10.68 -0.17
N HIS A 110 -3.14 -9.36 0.09
CA HIS A 110 -4.07 -8.39 -0.51
C HIS A 110 -3.98 -8.34 -2.04
N ALA A 111 -2.78 -8.33 -2.63
CA ALA A 111 -2.62 -8.32 -4.08
C ALA A 111 -3.20 -9.60 -4.73
N VAL A 112 -2.93 -10.77 -4.15
CA VAL A 112 -3.40 -12.04 -4.71
C VAL A 112 -4.91 -12.20 -4.55
N ALA A 113 -5.45 -11.90 -3.37
CA ALA A 113 -6.88 -12.01 -3.08
C ALA A 113 -7.75 -11.12 -4.00
N GLU A 114 -7.26 -9.94 -4.36
CA GLU A 114 -7.93 -9.00 -5.27
C GLU A 114 -7.64 -9.28 -6.75
N GLY A 115 -6.90 -10.34 -7.07
CA GLY A 115 -6.61 -10.74 -8.46
C GLY A 115 -5.52 -9.93 -9.15
N HIS A 116 -4.75 -9.13 -8.41
CA HIS A 116 -3.73 -8.23 -8.95
C HIS A 116 -2.37 -8.94 -9.15
N GLY A 117 -2.31 -9.79 -10.17
CA GLY A 117 -1.11 -10.59 -10.48
C GLY A 117 0.18 -9.78 -10.61
N ASP A 118 0.17 -8.67 -11.35
CA ASP A 118 1.36 -7.83 -11.53
C ASP A 118 1.84 -7.20 -10.22
N ALA A 119 0.90 -6.83 -9.33
CA ALA A 119 1.22 -6.33 -8.00
C ALA A 119 1.84 -7.41 -7.12
N ALA A 120 1.31 -8.64 -7.19
CA ALA A 120 1.88 -9.78 -6.49
C ALA A 120 3.31 -10.08 -6.98
N VAL A 121 3.54 -10.12 -8.29
CA VAL A 121 4.88 -10.30 -8.88
C VAL A 121 5.84 -9.19 -8.46
N ALA A 122 5.38 -7.93 -8.45
CA ALA A 122 6.21 -6.80 -7.98
C ALA A 122 6.60 -6.93 -6.50
N LEU A 123 5.69 -7.39 -5.64
CA LEU A 123 5.98 -7.64 -4.23
C LEU A 123 6.96 -8.81 -4.05
N LEU A 124 6.78 -9.90 -4.80
CA LEU A 124 7.69 -11.05 -4.82
C LEU A 124 9.11 -10.65 -5.26
N LYS A 125 9.24 -9.86 -6.34
CA LYS A 125 10.52 -9.27 -6.78
C LYS A 125 11.19 -8.41 -5.72
N ALA A 126 10.40 -7.78 -4.86
CA ALA A 126 10.91 -6.99 -3.74
C ALA A 126 11.30 -7.83 -2.51
N GLY A 127 11.12 -9.15 -2.55
CA GLY A 127 11.43 -10.08 -1.46
C GLY A 127 10.27 -10.34 -0.51
N ALA A 128 9.02 -10.31 -1.00
CA ALA A 128 7.88 -10.69 -0.18
C ALA A 128 7.93 -12.18 0.17
N GLU A 129 7.62 -12.52 1.43
CA GLU A 129 7.55 -13.90 1.92
C GLU A 129 6.33 -14.61 1.31
N ALA A 130 6.58 -15.47 0.32
CA ALA A 130 5.59 -16.29 -0.39
C ALA A 130 4.96 -17.37 0.49
N ASP A 131 5.73 -17.89 1.46
CA ASP A 131 5.37 -18.95 2.40
C ASP A 131 4.68 -18.43 3.68
N LYS A 132 4.50 -17.11 3.81
CA LYS A 132 3.83 -16.50 4.95
C LYS A 132 2.36 -16.90 4.98
N ARG A 133 1.92 -17.43 6.11
CA ARG A 133 0.51 -17.76 6.36
C ARG A 133 -0.21 -16.60 7.06
N ASP A 134 -1.47 -16.39 6.67
CA ASP A 134 -2.38 -15.45 7.33
C ASP A 134 -2.90 -15.99 8.68
N GLY A 135 -3.84 -15.25 9.30
CA GLY A 135 -4.46 -15.64 10.56
C GLY A 135 -5.35 -16.89 10.48
N GLU A 136 -5.75 -17.32 9.29
CA GLU A 136 -6.48 -18.57 9.05
C GLU A 136 -5.55 -19.72 8.63
N GLY A 137 -4.25 -19.48 8.56
CA GLY A 137 -3.26 -20.47 8.15
C GLY A 137 -3.13 -20.63 6.64
N LYS A 138 -3.69 -19.75 5.81
CA LYS A 138 -3.63 -19.80 4.34
C LYS A 138 -2.44 -19.03 3.81
N LEU A 139 -1.83 -19.53 2.73
CA LEU A 139 -0.86 -18.80 1.92
C LEU A 139 -1.57 -17.78 1.03
N ALA A 140 -0.85 -16.74 0.59
CA ALA A 140 -1.41 -15.74 -0.33
C ALA A 140 -1.99 -16.38 -1.61
N PHE A 141 -1.30 -17.36 -2.21
CA PHE A 141 -1.75 -18.04 -3.44
C PHE A 141 -3.02 -18.88 -3.27
N GLU A 142 -3.35 -19.27 -2.05
CA GLU A 142 -4.61 -19.98 -1.73
C GLU A 142 -5.81 -19.03 -1.75
N LEU A 143 -5.58 -17.70 -1.73
CA LEU A 143 -6.61 -16.68 -1.77
C LEU A 143 -6.93 -16.17 -3.19
N ALA A 144 -6.24 -16.66 -4.22
CA ALA A 144 -6.46 -16.20 -5.60
C ALA A 144 -7.93 -16.40 -6.02
N PRO A 145 -8.57 -15.40 -6.66
CA PRO A 145 -9.99 -15.47 -6.99
C PRO A 145 -10.32 -16.56 -8.02
N ASP A 146 -9.33 -16.92 -8.84
CA ASP A 146 -9.42 -18.03 -9.78
C ASP A 146 -8.04 -18.66 -10.05
N ARG A 147 -8.07 -19.79 -10.76
CA ARG A 147 -6.87 -20.58 -11.10
C ARG A 147 -5.94 -19.86 -12.08
N GLU A 148 -6.46 -18.99 -12.93
CA GLU A 148 -5.67 -18.32 -13.95
C GLU A 148 -4.82 -17.19 -13.35
N VAL A 149 -5.35 -16.43 -12.39
CA VAL A 149 -4.55 -15.48 -11.58
C VAL A 149 -3.40 -16.21 -10.88
N ARG A 150 -3.69 -17.34 -10.22
CA ARG A 150 -2.65 -18.12 -9.53
C ARG A 150 -1.56 -18.58 -10.49
N LYS A 151 -1.94 -19.23 -11.60
CA LYS A 151 -0.98 -19.69 -12.63
C LYS A 151 -0.17 -18.56 -13.22
N TYR A 152 -0.78 -17.38 -13.42
CA TYR A 152 -0.07 -16.22 -13.94
C TYR A 152 1.07 -15.82 -13.01
N ILE A 153 0.78 -15.68 -11.71
CA ILE A 153 1.80 -15.30 -10.74
C ILE A 153 2.87 -16.37 -10.60
N GLU A 154 2.49 -17.65 -10.56
CA GLU A 154 3.43 -18.77 -10.48
C GLU A 154 4.40 -18.78 -11.67
N ARG A 155 3.88 -18.66 -12.89
CA ARG A 155 4.70 -18.59 -14.11
C ARG A 155 5.59 -17.35 -14.13
N ALA A 156 5.08 -16.19 -13.75
CA ALA A 156 5.85 -14.97 -13.74
C ALA A 156 6.98 -15.03 -12.71
N ALA A 157 6.70 -15.53 -11.50
CA ALA A 157 7.70 -15.77 -10.47
C ALA A 157 8.79 -16.75 -10.94
N GLU A 158 8.42 -17.86 -11.56
CA GLU A 158 9.35 -18.84 -12.15
C GLU A 158 10.24 -18.19 -13.22
N MET A 159 9.65 -17.41 -14.14
CA MET A 159 10.39 -16.69 -15.18
C MET A 159 11.39 -15.68 -14.62
N ASP A 160 11.10 -15.10 -13.46
CA ASP A 160 11.97 -14.18 -12.74
C ASP A 160 12.92 -14.87 -11.75
N GLY A 161 12.90 -16.21 -11.67
CA GLY A 161 13.76 -17.01 -10.80
C GLY A 161 13.43 -16.87 -9.31
N ILE A 162 12.18 -16.56 -8.97
CA ILE A 162 11.70 -16.37 -7.60
C ILE A 162 11.11 -17.68 -7.11
N ASP A 163 11.62 -18.17 -5.97
CA ASP A 163 11.09 -19.33 -5.27
C ASP A 163 9.83 -18.93 -4.47
N ILE A 164 8.72 -19.65 -4.68
CA ILE A 164 7.40 -19.32 -4.12
C ILE A 164 6.63 -20.55 -3.62
#